data_AF-E6NAL3-F1
#
_entry.id   AF-E6NAL3-F1
#
_cell.length_a   1.000
_cell.length_b   1.000
_cell.length_c   1.000
_cell.angle_alpha   90.00
_cell.angle_beta   90.00
_cell.angle_gamma   90.00
#
_symmetry.space_group_name_H-M   'P 1'
#
loop_
_entity.id
_entity.type
_entity.pdbx_description
1 polymer ?
#
loop_
_entity_poly.entity_id
_entity_poly.type
_entity_poly.pdbx_seq_one_letter_code
_entity_poly.pdbx_strand_id
1 'polypeptide(L)'
;MALEAVQKVLKVSRFRFWIYVAGPYVVGYTLGATGFSDFLRPEYYIYLIYFFIPANILVYGVNDYFDVETDALNPKKSSKEVRIVGRDRVRLRRLLLGVLGISFALMLFQDNVARILFGGFLFLSIFYSAPPLRFKSKPFLDFASNYLYIMPGVFGHYIASGSLPDTL
;
A
#
# COMPACT_ATOMS: atom_id res chain seq x y z
N MET A 1 4.73 -11.33 23.25
CA MET A 1 5.70 -10.95 22.18
C MET A 1 5.19 -11.18 20.76
N ALA A 2 5.05 -12.42 20.24
CA ALA A 2 4.65 -12.63 18.84
C ALA A 2 3.20 -12.20 18.54
N LEU A 3 2.25 -12.57 19.41
CA LEU A 3 0.83 -12.21 19.26
C LEU A 3 0.61 -10.68 19.29
N GLU A 4 1.32 -9.96 20.15
CA GLU A 4 1.27 -8.50 20.25
C GLU A 4 1.82 -7.82 18.98
N ALA A 5 2.87 -8.39 18.38
CA ALA A 5 3.41 -7.90 17.12
C ALA A 5 2.40 -8.07 15.98
N VAL A 6 1.75 -9.23 15.88
CA VAL A 6 0.70 -9.51 14.88
C VAL A 6 -0.50 -8.57 15.06
N GLN A 7 -1.00 -8.41 16.28
CA GLN A 7 -2.09 -7.48 16.57
C GLN A 7 -1.74 -6.04 16.19
N LYS A 8 -0.49 -5.63 16.41
CA LYS A 8 -0.01 -4.31 16.03
C LYS A 8 0.06 -4.13 14.51
N VAL A 9 0.53 -5.15 13.78
CA VAL A 9 0.53 -5.15 12.30
C VAL A 9 -0.90 -5.04 11.76
N LEU A 10 -1.85 -5.80 12.31
CA LEU A 10 -3.26 -5.75 11.87
C LEU A 10 -3.91 -4.39 12.14
N LYS A 11 -3.58 -3.76 13.27
CA LYS A 11 -4.08 -2.40 13.59
C LYS A 11 -3.47 -1.35 12.66
N VAL A 12 -2.14 -1.33 12.50
CA VAL A 12 -1.45 -0.35 11.65
C VAL A 12 -1.85 -0.49 10.18
N SER A 13 -1.97 -1.72 9.68
CA SER A 13 -2.44 -1.98 8.31
C SER A 13 -3.94 -1.78 8.12
N ARG A 14 -4.67 -1.39 9.17
CA ARG A 14 -6.13 -1.20 9.17
C ARG A 14 -6.87 -2.34 8.44
N PHE A 15 -6.78 -3.58 8.96
CA PHE A 15 -7.24 -4.81 8.27
C PHE A 15 -8.60 -4.75 7.55
N ARG A 16 -9.56 -3.99 8.08
CA ARG A 16 -10.89 -3.78 7.49
C ARG A 16 -10.86 -3.10 6.13
N PHE A 17 -9.77 -2.40 5.81
CA PHE A 17 -9.58 -1.62 4.60
C PHE A 17 -8.64 -2.30 3.60
N TRP A 18 -8.15 -3.51 3.89
CA TRP A 18 -7.21 -4.18 2.99
C TRP A 18 -7.74 -4.33 1.56
N ILE A 19 -9.05 -4.55 1.43
CA ILE A 19 -9.70 -4.75 0.14
C ILE A 19 -9.62 -3.53 -0.78
N TYR A 20 -9.44 -2.31 -0.25
CA TYR A 20 -9.30 -1.12 -1.10
C TYR A 20 -8.00 -1.13 -1.90
N VAL A 21 -6.94 -1.78 -1.41
CA VAL A 21 -5.67 -1.93 -2.12
C VAL A 21 -5.59 -3.27 -2.84
N ALA A 22 -5.91 -4.37 -2.14
CA ALA A 22 -5.79 -5.72 -2.70
C ALA A 22 -6.90 -6.06 -3.70
N GLY A 23 -8.11 -5.51 -3.53
CA GLY A 23 -9.24 -5.74 -4.43
C GLY A 23 -8.96 -5.30 -5.86
N PRO A 24 -8.50 -4.05 -6.09
CA PRO A 24 -8.08 -3.61 -7.43
C PRO A 24 -7.03 -4.51 -8.06
N TYR A 25 -6.02 -4.97 -7.30
CA TYR A 25 -5.02 -5.91 -7.79
C TYR A 25 -5.65 -7.22 -8.29
N VAL A 26 -6.54 -7.84 -7.50
CA VAL A 26 -7.22 -9.08 -7.89
C VAL A 26 -8.08 -8.87 -9.13
N VAL A 27 -8.83 -7.77 -9.19
CA VAL A 27 -9.68 -7.44 -10.35
C VAL A 27 -8.81 -7.25 -11.59
N GLY A 28 -7.75 -6.44 -11.51
CA GLY A 28 -6.83 -6.20 -12.61
C GLY A 28 -6.16 -7.47 -13.11
N TYR A 29 -5.63 -8.30 -12.19
CA TYR A 29 -5.04 -9.59 -12.54
C TYR A 29 -6.05 -10.50 -13.24
N THR A 30 -7.29 -10.54 -12.76
CA THR A 30 -8.36 -11.34 -13.37
C THR A 30 -8.69 -10.86 -14.79
N LEU A 31 -8.70 -9.55 -15.03
CA LEU A 31 -8.94 -8.98 -16.35
C LEU A 31 -7.80 -9.26 -17.34
N GLY A 32 -6.56 -9.33 -16.86
CA GLY A 32 -5.40 -9.68 -17.69
C GLY A 32 -5.15 -11.19 -17.83
N ALA A 33 -5.85 -12.03 -17.06
CA ALA A 33 -5.67 -13.48 -17.09
C ALA A 33 -6.38 -14.08 -18.32
N THR A 34 -5.73 -15.07 -18.94
CA THR A 34 -6.25 -15.83 -20.07
C THR A 34 -6.97 -17.10 -19.64
N GLY A 35 -6.70 -17.58 -18.42
CA GLY A 35 -7.36 -18.75 -17.85
C GLY A 35 -6.99 -19.02 -16.39
N PHE A 36 -7.60 -20.05 -15.80
CA PHE A 36 -7.40 -20.38 -14.38
C PHE A 36 -5.94 -20.73 -14.05
N SER A 37 -5.18 -21.27 -15.00
CA SER A 37 -3.76 -21.58 -14.83
C SER A 37 -2.91 -20.37 -14.46
N ASP A 38 -3.31 -19.15 -14.87
CA ASP A 38 -2.59 -17.93 -14.54
C ASP A 38 -2.61 -17.64 -13.03
N PHE A 39 -3.64 -18.09 -12.32
CA PHE A 39 -3.73 -17.93 -10.86
C PHE A 39 -2.82 -18.90 -10.09
N LEU A 40 -2.24 -19.90 -10.76
CA LEU A 40 -1.27 -20.81 -10.16
C LEU A 40 0.16 -20.23 -10.16
N ARG A 41 0.38 -19.12 -10.87
CA ARG A 41 1.67 -18.43 -10.96
C ARG A 41 2.07 -17.88 -9.58
N PRO A 42 3.30 -18.13 -9.08
CA PRO A 42 3.73 -17.67 -7.76
C PRO A 42 3.62 -16.16 -7.56
N GLU A 43 3.86 -15.38 -8.64
CA GLU A 43 3.79 -13.92 -8.64
C GLU A 43 2.41 -13.43 -8.20
N TYR A 44 1.33 -14.14 -8.60
CA TYR A 44 -0.03 -13.80 -8.19
C TYR A 44 -0.14 -13.69 -6.68
N TYR A 45 0.32 -14.72 -5.96
CA TYR A 45 0.22 -14.81 -4.50
C TYR A 45 1.23 -13.91 -3.79
N ILE A 46 2.43 -13.74 -4.34
CA ILE A 46 3.44 -12.82 -3.78
C ILE A 46 2.86 -11.40 -3.72
N TYR A 47 2.31 -10.92 -4.83
CA TYR A 47 1.75 -9.57 -4.88
C TYR A 47 0.39 -9.49 -4.19
N LEU A 48 -0.41 -10.55 -4.17
CA LEU A 48 -1.65 -10.61 -3.38
C LEU A 48 -1.37 -10.37 -1.90
N ILE A 49 -0.43 -11.13 -1.33
CA ILE A 49 -0.01 -11.00 0.07
C ILE A 49 0.59 -9.61 0.30
N TYR A 50 1.41 -9.13 -0.63
CA TYR A 50 2.00 -7.79 -0.56
C TYR A 50 0.92 -6.70 -0.47
N PHE A 51 -0.08 -6.73 -1.36
CA PHE A 51 -1.14 -5.72 -1.39
C PHE A 51 -2.13 -5.84 -0.23
N PHE A 52 -2.27 -7.02 0.38
CA PHE A 52 -3.03 -7.19 1.61
C PHE A 52 -2.30 -6.61 2.83
N ILE A 53 -1.02 -6.93 3.03
CA ILE A 53 -0.32 -6.64 4.30
C ILE A 53 0.71 -5.51 4.13
N PRO A 54 1.90 -5.71 3.51
CA PRO A 54 2.91 -4.67 3.33
C PRO A 54 2.38 -3.35 2.78
N ALA A 55 1.59 -3.38 1.71
CA ALA A 55 1.08 -2.19 1.06
C ALA A 55 0.20 -1.35 1.99
N ASN A 56 -0.69 -2.00 2.74
CA ASN A 56 -1.54 -1.32 3.71
C ASN A 56 -0.73 -0.79 4.90
N ILE A 57 0.30 -1.51 5.36
CA ILE A 57 1.24 -0.98 6.36
C ILE A 57 1.92 0.29 5.83
N LEU A 58 2.32 0.32 4.56
CA LEU A 58 2.96 1.48 3.96
C LEU A 58 2.00 2.68 3.89
N VAL A 59 0.83 2.51 3.26
CA VAL A 59 -0.17 3.58 3.08
C VAL A 59 -0.60 4.17 4.43
N TYR A 60 -1.02 3.30 5.35
CA TYR A 60 -1.57 3.71 6.63
C TYR A 60 -0.51 4.05 7.67
N GLY A 61 0.61 3.31 7.67
CA GLY A 61 1.71 3.60 8.57
C GLY A 61 2.43 4.92 8.23
N VAL A 62 2.60 5.26 6.94
CA VAL A 62 3.12 6.58 6.56
C VAL A 62 2.14 7.68 6.98
N ASN A 63 0.84 7.47 6.76
CA ASN A 63 -0.20 8.39 7.20
C ASN A 63 -0.10 8.67 8.71
N ASP A 64 -0.11 7.62 9.54
CA ASP A 64 -0.05 7.75 10.99
C ASP A 64 1.28 8.36 11.46
N TYR A 65 2.40 8.07 10.78
CA TYR A 65 3.72 8.60 11.12
C TYR A 65 3.83 10.12 10.95
N PHE A 66 3.14 10.68 9.95
CA PHE A 66 3.17 12.11 9.62
C PHE A 66 1.96 12.91 10.13
N ASP A 67 0.96 12.24 10.72
CA ASP A 67 -0.23 12.90 11.31
C ASP A 67 -0.24 12.90 12.84
N VAL A 68 0.81 12.41 13.50
CA VAL A 68 0.90 12.30 14.98
C VAL A 68 0.45 13.58 15.70
N GLU A 69 0.92 14.75 15.24
CA GLU A 69 0.61 16.04 15.89
C GLU A 69 -0.84 16.48 15.64
N THR A 70 -1.34 16.33 14.41
CA THR A 70 -2.72 16.68 14.05
C THR A 70 -3.73 15.74 14.75
N ASP A 71 -3.38 14.46 14.88
CA ASP A 71 -4.21 13.45 15.54
C ASP A 71 -4.26 13.63 17.06
N ALA A 72 -3.19 14.14 17.68
CA ALA A 72 -3.15 14.44 19.10
C ALA A 72 -4.18 15.52 19.50
N LEU A 73 -4.49 16.43 18.58
CA LEU A 73 -5.44 17.54 18.79
C LEU A 73 -6.90 17.16 18.47
N ASN A 74 -7.17 15.98 17.89
CA ASN A 74 -8.50 15.59 17.46
C ASN A 74 -9.24 14.75 18.53
N PRO A 75 -10.26 15.30 19.23
CA PRO A 75 -10.93 14.61 20.33
C PRO A 75 -11.61 13.30 19.88
N LYS A 76 -12.06 13.24 18.61
CA LYS A 76 -12.76 12.08 18.02
C LYS A 76 -11.84 10.89 17.76
N LYS A 77 -10.53 11.09 17.62
CA LYS A 77 -9.54 10.02 17.40
C LYS A 77 -9.02 9.37 18.69
N SER A 78 -9.38 9.93 19.86
CA SER A 78 -8.91 9.42 21.17
C SER A 78 -9.39 8.01 21.52
N SER A 79 -10.44 7.49 20.88
CA SER A 79 -11.11 6.24 21.29
C SER A 79 -10.92 5.03 20.37
N LYS A 80 -10.41 5.19 19.14
CA LYS A 80 -10.41 4.11 18.12
C LYS A 80 -9.09 3.80 17.43
N GLU A 81 -8.13 4.72 17.37
CA GLU A 81 -6.84 4.49 16.70
C GLU A 81 -5.67 4.59 17.70
N VAL A 82 -4.62 3.81 17.46
CA VAL A 82 -3.47 3.71 18.37
C VAL A 82 -2.75 5.06 18.44
N ARG A 83 -2.73 5.71 19.61
CA ARG A 83 -1.88 6.89 19.83
C ARG A 83 -0.41 6.50 19.67
N ILE A 84 0.22 6.93 18.59
CA ILE A 84 1.63 6.67 18.33
C ILE A 84 2.47 7.66 19.13
N VAL A 85 3.03 7.23 20.27
CA VAL A 85 3.89 8.07 21.12
C VAL A 85 5.29 7.45 21.23
N GLY A 86 6.34 8.28 21.12
CA GLY A 86 7.73 7.93 21.43
C GLY A 86 8.22 6.61 20.83
N ARG A 87 8.32 5.55 21.65
CA ARG A 87 8.79 4.21 21.26
C ARG A 87 7.99 3.59 20.10
N ASP A 88 6.71 3.94 19.97
CA ASP A 88 5.88 3.42 18.88
C ASP A 88 6.22 4.05 17.54
N ARG A 89 6.69 5.30 17.52
CA ARG A 89 7.13 5.99 16.30
C ARG A 89 8.42 5.38 15.74
N VAL A 90 9.38 5.03 16.60
CA VAL A 90 10.62 4.35 16.17
C VAL A 90 10.34 2.96 15.62
N ARG A 91 9.45 2.19 16.27
CA ARG A 91 9.04 0.86 15.80
C ARG A 91 8.31 0.96 14.46
N LEU A 92 7.39 1.92 14.32
CA LEU A 92 6.70 2.16 13.05
C LEU A 92 7.69 2.55 11.95
N ARG A 93 8.66 3.43 12.23
CA ARG A 93 9.71 3.76 11.24
C ARG A 93 10.48 2.52 10.79
N ARG A 94 10.89 1.65 11.71
CA ARG A 94 11.59 0.40 11.36
C ARG A 94 10.72 -0.53 10.52
N LEU A 95 9.44 -0.64 10.87
CA LEU A 95 8.47 -1.42 10.10
C LEU A 95 8.30 -0.87 8.68
N LEU A 96 8.15 0.45 8.53
CA LEU A 96 8.05 1.13 7.23
C LEU A 96 9.33 0.93 6.39
N LEU A 97 10.51 1.06 6.99
CA LEU A 97 11.78 0.79 6.31
C LEU A 97 11.90 -0.67 5.88
N GLY A 98 11.46 -1.62 6.70
CA GLY A 98 11.41 -3.04 6.35
C GLY A 98 10.47 -3.32 5.17
N VAL A 99 9.27 -2.72 5.18
CA VAL A 99 8.32 -2.81 4.07
C VAL A 99 8.90 -2.20 2.79
N LEU A 100 9.56 -1.04 2.87
CA LEU A 100 10.25 -0.45 1.72
C LEU A 100 11.38 -1.34 1.21
N GLY A 101 12.17 -1.95 2.10
CA GLY A 101 13.21 -2.92 1.73
C GLY A 101 12.65 -4.11 0.96
N ILE A 102 11.54 -4.70 1.44
CA ILE A 102 10.81 -5.78 0.74
C ILE A 102 10.31 -5.29 -0.63
N SER A 103 9.79 -4.06 -0.69
CA SER A 103 9.28 -3.47 -1.94
C SER A 103 10.38 -3.33 -2.99
N PHE A 104 11.54 -2.79 -2.61
CA PHE A 104 12.69 -2.68 -3.50
C PHE A 104 13.26 -4.03 -3.90
N ALA A 105 13.25 -5.02 -3.00
CA ALA A 105 13.65 -6.39 -3.33
C ALA A 105 12.73 -7.01 -4.39
N LEU A 106 11.40 -6.82 -4.30
CA LEU A 106 10.46 -7.27 -5.33
C LEU A 106 10.72 -6.60 -6.69
N MET A 107 11.08 -5.31 -6.69
CA MET A 107 11.41 -4.59 -7.93
C MET A 107 12.59 -5.18 -8.69
N LEU A 108 13.49 -5.93 -8.03
CA LEU A 108 14.59 -6.62 -8.71
C LEU A 108 14.10 -7.71 -9.68
N PHE A 109 12.93 -8.31 -9.40
CA PHE A 109 12.32 -9.38 -10.20
C PHE A 109 11.28 -8.86 -11.21
N GLN A 110 11.07 -7.55 -11.25
CA GLN A 110 10.13 -6.90 -12.17
C GLN A 110 10.85 -6.42 -13.43
N ASP A 111 10.16 -6.38 -14.57
CA ASP A 111 10.63 -5.64 -15.74
C ASP A 111 10.44 -4.11 -15.55
N ASN A 112 10.83 -3.31 -16.55
CA ASN A 112 10.78 -1.85 -16.43
C ASN A 112 9.35 -1.30 -16.28
N VAL A 113 8.35 -1.90 -16.92
CA VAL A 113 6.96 -1.41 -16.86
C VAL A 113 6.36 -1.73 -15.50
N ALA A 114 6.52 -2.97 -15.03
CA ALA A 114 6.09 -3.37 -13.69
C ALA A 114 6.76 -2.51 -12.60
N ARG A 115 8.05 -2.19 -12.74
CA ARG A 115 8.76 -1.26 -11.83
C ARG A 115 8.16 0.14 -11.82
N ILE A 116 7.76 0.67 -12.97
CA ILE A 116 7.14 2.00 -13.05
C ILE A 116 5.77 1.99 -12.36
N LEU A 117 4.94 0.99 -12.63
CA LEU A 117 3.62 0.85 -12.02
C LEU A 117 3.72 0.66 -10.50
N PHE A 118 4.55 -0.28 -10.06
CA PHE A 118 4.76 -0.53 -8.64
C PHE A 118 5.43 0.67 -7.94
N GLY A 119 6.43 1.29 -8.58
CA GLY A 119 7.08 2.50 -8.10
C GLY A 119 6.13 3.68 -7.97
N GLY A 120 5.19 3.85 -8.90
CA GLY A 120 4.13 4.85 -8.82
C GLY A 120 3.19 4.60 -7.62
N PHE A 121 2.82 3.34 -7.37
CA PHE A 121 2.08 2.96 -6.16
C PHE A 121 2.85 3.30 -4.88
N LEU A 122 4.15 2.95 -4.79
CA LEU A 122 5.00 3.26 -3.64
C LEU A 122 5.14 4.78 -3.44
N PHE A 123 5.37 5.52 -4.53
CA PHE A 123 5.49 6.97 -4.52
C PHE A 123 4.22 7.63 -3.98
N LEU A 124 3.05 7.24 -4.48
CA LEU A 124 1.77 7.75 -3.99
C LEU A 124 1.52 7.34 -2.53
N SER A 125 1.83 6.09 -2.16
CA SER A 125 1.67 5.61 -0.78
C SER A 125 2.45 6.46 0.23
N ILE A 126 3.65 6.92 -0.15
CA ILE A 126 4.49 7.77 0.69
C ILE A 126 4.02 9.22 0.62
N PHE A 127 4.03 9.81 -0.57
CA PHE A 127 3.91 11.25 -0.76
C PHE A 127 2.48 11.78 -0.74
N TYR A 128 1.49 10.90 -0.71
CA TYR A 128 0.13 11.30 -0.38
C TYR A 128 0.06 11.90 1.04
N SER A 129 0.81 11.32 2.00
CA SER A 129 0.82 11.76 3.40
C SER A 129 2.12 12.44 3.88
N ALA A 130 3.27 12.12 3.27
CA ALA A 130 4.59 12.61 3.68
C ALA A 130 5.00 13.92 2.98
N PRO A 131 5.75 14.82 3.66
CA PRO A 131 6.41 15.95 3.02
C PRO A 131 7.53 15.49 2.06
N PRO A 132 7.95 16.34 1.09
CA PRO A 132 7.50 17.72 0.87
C PRO A 132 6.21 17.83 0.04
N LEU A 133 5.72 16.72 -0.53
CA LEU A 133 4.58 16.75 -1.44
C LEU A 133 3.24 16.77 -0.70
N ARG A 134 3.02 15.84 0.23
CA ARG A 134 1.83 15.70 1.08
C ARG A 134 0.53 16.02 0.32
N PHE A 135 0.25 15.25 -0.73
CA PHE A 135 -0.84 15.57 -1.67
C PHE A 135 -2.20 15.75 -1.00
N LYS A 136 -2.48 14.99 0.08
CA LYS A 136 -3.75 15.10 0.83
C LYS A 136 -4.05 16.49 1.40
N SER A 137 -3.04 17.35 1.54
CA SER A 137 -3.21 18.72 2.06
C SER A 137 -3.19 19.80 0.98
N LYS A 138 -3.11 19.43 -0.30
CA LYS A 138 -3.08 20.36 -1.43
C LYS A 138 -4.37 20.22 -2.23
N PRO A 139 -5.19 21.28 -2.35
CA PRO A 139 -6.39 21.24 -3.19
C PRO A 139 -6.07 20.77 -4.62
N PHE A 140 -6.98 20.01 -5.22
CA PHE A 140 -6.87 19.37 -6.54
C PHE A 140 -5.88 18.20 -6.61
N LEU A 141 -4.81 18.20 -5.81
CA LEU A 141 -3.87 17.08 -5.72
C LEU A 141 -4.32 16.00 -4.73
N ASP A 142 -5.29 16.30 -3.87
CA ASP A 142 -5.91 15.36 -2.94
C ASP A 142 -6.61 14.19 -3.64
N PHE A 143 -7.02 14.38 -4.89
CA PHE A 143 -7.55 13.32 -5.75
C PHE A 143 -6.52 12.22 -6.06
N ALA A 144 -5.22 12.44 -5.85
CA ALA A 144 -4.17 11.45 -6.08
C ALA A 144 -4.37 10.14 -5.29
N SER A 145 -5.19 10.17 -4.24
CA SER A 145 -5.67 8.96 -3.55
C SER A 145 -6.40 7.99 -4.48
N ASN A 146 -7.14 8.48 -5.48
CA ASN A 146 -7.81 7.62 -6.45
C ASN A 146 -6.79 6.84 -7.30
N TYR A 147 -5.74 7.52 -7.76
CA TYR A 147 -4.65 6.84 -8.47
C TYR A 147 -3.96 5.82 -7.58
N LEU A 148 -3.71 6.13 -6.30
CA LEU A 148 -3.11 5.18 -5.36
C LEU A 148 -3.88 3.84 -5.34
N TYR A 149 -5.22 3.88 -5.41
CA TYR A 149 -6.05 2.68 -5.40
C TYR A 149 -6.25 2.05 -6.79
N ILE A 150 -6.04 2.78 -7.88
CA ILE A 150 -6.08 2.23 -9.25
C ILE A 150 -4.78 1.51 -9.61
N MET A 151 -3.62 2.01 -9.16
CA MET A 151 -2.29 1.48 -9.53
C MET A 151 -2.12 -0.04 -9.28
N PRO A 152 -2.57 -0.62 -8.15
CA PRO A 152 -2.51 -2.07 -7.94
C PRO A 152 -3.27 -2.87 -9.01
N GLY A 153 -4.39 -2.34 -9.52
CA GLY A 153 -5.16 -3.00 -10.59
C GLY A 153 -4.46 -2.96 -11.94
N VAL A 154 -3.93 -1.81 -12.33
CA VAL A 154 -3.12 -1.69 -13.57
C VAL A 154 -1.89 -2.59 -13.49
N PHE A 155 -1.23 -2.63 -12.33
CA PHE A 155 -0.13 -3.54 -12.06
C PHE A 155 -0.55 -5.01 -12.16
N GLY A 156 -1.66 -5.40 -11.52
CA GLY A 156 -2.18 -6.77 -11.56
C GLY A 156 -2.47 -7.24 -12.98
N HIS A 157 -3.13 -6.39 -13.79
CA HIS A 157 -3.38 -6.67 -15.20
C HIS A 157 -2.08 -6.91 -15.97
N TYR A 158 -1.09 -6.04 -15.79
CA TYR A 158 0.20 -6.15 -16.46
C TYR A 158 0.95 -7.42 -16.07
N ILE A 159 0.96 -7.80 -14.79
CA ILE A 159 1.62 -9.05 -14.33
C ILE A 159 0.96 -10.29 -14.95
N ALA A 160 -0.37 -10.28 -15.12
CA ALA A 160 -1.10 -11.39 -15.71
C ALA A 160 -0.88 -11.49 -17.24
N SER A 161 -1.11 -10.39 -17.96
CA SER A 161 -1.17 -10.34 -19.43
C SER A 161 0.13 -9.97 -20.14
N GLY A 162 1.05 -9.28 -19.45
CA GLY A 162 2.21 -8.63 -20.07
C GLY A 162 1.89 -7.33 -20.83
N SER A 163 0.64 -6.84 -20.79
CA SER A 163 0.22 -5.59 -21.42
C SER A 163 -0.51 -4.66 -20.46
N LEU A 164 -0.52 -3.37 -20.78
CA LEU A 164 -1.36 -2.41 -20.06
C LEU A 164 -2.84 -2.66 -20.43
N PRO A 165 -3.80 -2.34 -19.54
CA PRO A 165 -5.22 -2.41 -19.87
C PRO A 165 -5.54 -1.51 -21.06
N ASP A 166 -6.37 -2.01 -21.98
CA ASP A 166 -6.85 -1.22 -23.12
C ASP A 166 -7.67 -0.02 -22.63
N THR A 167 -7.45 1.15 -23.22
CA THR A 167 -8.09 2.40 -22.79
C THR A 167 -9.45 2.66 -23.46
N LEU A 168 -10.06 1.64 -24.07
CA LEU A 168 -11.01 1.70 -25.20
C LEU A 168 -10.34 1.90 -26.55
#